data_AF-A0A935E5B8-F1
#
_entry.id   AF-A0A935E5B8-F1
#
_cell.length_a   1.000
_cell.length_b   1.000
_cell.length_c   1.000
_cell.angle_alpha   90.00
_cell.angle_beta   90.00
_cell.angle_gamma   90.00
#
_symmetry.space_group_name_H-M   'P 1'
#
loop_
_entity.id
_entity.type
_entity.pdbx_description
1 polymer ?
#
loop_
_entity_poly.entity_id
_entity_poly.type
_entity_poly.pdbx_seq_one_letter_code
_entity_poly.pdbx_strand_id
1 'polypeptide(L)'
;MVWTNDDNLVVKLSAEHKLKSVYEIETEIGLTQEDINDLQVKLSSETILVKAFGFVDTNDFRRIGIEVIGGKPTEIAQVFYNKGIKLVKFDCTFFSGLTKKDLKRGWSRFLTEKETIFLKHFS
;
A
#
# COMPACT_ATOMS: atom_id res chain seq x y z
N MET A 1 -5.83 -6.88 -4.53
CA MET A 1 -5.23 -8.20 -4.76
C MET A 1 -5.27 -8.49 -6.25
N VAL A 2 -4.18 -9.00 -6.83
CA VAL A 2 -4.03 -9.27 -8.29
C VAL A 2 -3.83 -10.76 -8.50
N TRP A 3 -4.60 -11.36 -9.41
CA TRP A 3 -4.50 -12.77 -9.75
C TRP A 3 -4.06 -12.91 -11.22
N THR A 4 -3.11 -13.80 -11.48
CA THR A 4 -2.56 -14.07 -12.81
C THR A 4 -2.29 -15.56 -12.96
N ASN A 5 -2.41 -16.07 -14.18
CA ASN A 5 -2.00 -17.41 -14.59
C ASN A 5 -0.64 -17.44 -15.29
N ASP A 6 0.04 -16.29 -15.38
CA ASP A 6 1.35 -16.13 -16.01
C ASP A 6 2.45 -16.14 -14.93
N ASP A 7 3.22 -17.23 -14.88
CA ASP A 7 4.28 -17.42 -13.88
C ASP A 7 5.37 -16.34 -13.94
N ASN A 8 5.67 -15.81 -15.13
CA ASN A 8 6.67 -14.75 -15.27
C ASN A 8 6.19 -13.45 -14.62
N LEU A 9 4.89 -13.14 -14.75
CA LEU A 9 4.29 -12.01 -14.08
C LEU A 9 4.26 -12.20 -12.56
N VAL A 10 4.05 -13.43 -12.07
CA VAL A 10 4.15 -13.72 -10.63
C VAL A 10 5.55 -13.38 -10.12
N VAL A 11 6.60 -13.88 -10.77
CA VAL A 11 7.99 -13.61 -10.35
C VAL A 11 8.30 -12.11 -10.39
N LYS A 12 7.87 -11.41 -11.44
CA LYS A 12 8.09 -9.97 -11.59
C LYS A 12 7.36 -9.14 -10.52
N LEU A 13 6.10 -9.48 -10.24
CA LEU A 13 5.30 -8.81 -9.20
C LEU A 13 5.68 -9.23 -7.78
N SER A 14 6.38 -10.36 -7.64
CA SER A 14 6.95 -10.83 -6.37
C SER A 14 8.38 -10.33 -6.17
N ALA A 15 8.98 -9.62 -7.14
CA ALA A 15 10.26 -8.95 -6.96
C ALA A 15 10.02 -7.66 -6.17
N GLU A 16 9.89 -7.81 -4.86
CA GLU A 16 9.33 -6.83 -3.91
C GLU A 16 10.04 -5.47 -3.93
N HIS A 17 11.29 -5.38 -4.37
CA HIS A 17 12.14 -4.21 -4.10
C HIS A 17 11.87 -2.96 -4.95
N LYS A 18 10.92 -2.97 -5.90
CA LYS A 18 10.72 -1.83 -6.81
C LYS A 18 9.26 -1.45 -7.08
N LEU A 19 8.29 -2.18 -6.53
CA LEU A 19 6.89 -1.94 -6.84
C LEU A 19 6.33 -0.83 -5.96
N LYS A 20 5.80 0.21 -6.60
CA LYS A 20 5.10 1.29 -5.92
C LYS A 20 3.72 0.79 -5.47
N SER A 21 3.44 0.96 -4.19
CA SER A 21 2.16 0.66 -3.57
C SER A 21 1.66 1.86 -2.77
N VAL A 22 0.36 2.11 -2.81
CA VAL A 22 -0.29 3.11 -1.96
C VAL A 22 -1.31 2.40 -1.09
N TYR A 23 -1.22 2.63 0.21
CA TYR A 23 -2.16 2.12 1.19
C TYR A 23 -2.89 3.26 1.87
N GLU A 24 -4.17 3.03 2.13
CA GLU A 24 -5.01 3.84 2.98
C GLU A 24 -5.30 3.02 4.25
N ILE A 25 -4.95 3.59 5.40
CA ILE A 25 -5.02 2.92 6.69
C ILE A 25 -5.95 3.74 7.59
N GLU A 26 -6.85 3.06 8.27
CA GLU A 26 -7.76 3.64 9.26
C GLU A 26 -7.41 3.08 10.63
N THR A 27 -7.13 3.96 11.59
CA THR A 27 -6.80 3.60 12.97
C THR A 27 -8.00 3.74 13.89
N GLU A 28 -8.01 3.01 15.01
CA GLU A 28 -9.11 3.09 15.99
C GLU A 28 -9.14 4.47 16.69
N ILE A 29 -7.95 5.01 16.97
CA ILE A 29 -7.71 6.31 17.59
C ILE A 29 -7.07 7.28 16.59
N GLY A 30 -7.29 8.58 16.77
CA GLY A 30 -6.63 9.60 15.96
C GLY A 30 -5.14 9.67 16.26
N LEU A 31 -4.32 9.84 15.23
CA LEU A 31 -2.87 9.98 15.36
C LEU A 31 -2.47 11.45 15.41
N THR A 32 -1.36 11.73 16.07
CA THR A 32 -0.73 13.06 16.06
C THR A 32 0.28 13.18 14.90
N GLN A 33 0.69 14.41 14.58
CA GLN A 33 1.75 14.62 13.58
C GLN A 33 3.10 14.01 14.04
N GLU A 34 3.36 14.02 15.35
CA GLU A 34 4.54 13.36 15.93
C GLU A 34 4.50 11.85 15.72
N ASP A 35 3.32 11.24 15.84
CA ASP A 35 3.15 9.81 15.60
C ASP A 35 3.46 9.43 14.15
N ILE A 36 3.04 10.26 13.20
CA ILE A 36 3.32 10.07 11.78
C ILE A 36 4.83 10.13 11.52
N ASN A 37 5.51 11.11 12.08
CA ASN A 37 6.96 11.25 11.89
C ASN A 37 7.73 10.05 12.47
N ASP A 38 7.39 9.60 13.68
CA ASP A 38 7.99 8.40 14.29
C ASP A 38 7.71 7.13 13.49
N LEU A 39 6.48 6.96 13.00
CA LEU A 39 6.12 5.84 12.13
C LEU A 39 6.87 5.88 10.79
N GLN A 40 7.04 7.06 10.18
CA GLN A 40 7.78 7.21 8.93
C GLN A 40 9.23 6.73 9.06
N VAL A 41 9.88 7.05 10.18
CA VAL A 41 11.24 6.60 10.48
C VAL A 41 11.27 5.09 10.68
N LYS A 42 10.33 4.52 11.44
CA LYS A 42 10.28 3.06 11.70
C LYS A 42 9.93 2.23 10.46
N LEU A 43 9.14 2.78 9.55
CA LEU A 43 8.77 2.14 8.30
C LEU A 43 9.90 2.17 7.26
N SER A 44 10.80 3.16 7.36
CA SER A 44 11.93 3.28 6.45
C SER A 44 12.98 2.23 6.81
N SER A 45 13.15 1.22 5.96
CA SER A 45 14.12 0.15 6.12
C SER A 45 14.93 -0.02 4.82
N GLU A 46 15.89 -0.95 4.79
CA GLU A 46 16.61 -1.29 3.56
C GLU A 46 15.67 -1.82 2.45
N THR A 47 14.53 -2.38 2.82
CA THR A 47 13.57 -3.01 1.90
C THR A 47 12.36 -2.13 1.58
N ILE A 48 12.04 -1.15 2.43
CA ILE A 48 10.86 -0.28 2.30
C ILE A 48 11.30 1.17 2.17
N LEU A 49 11.02 1.76 1.01
CA LEU A 49 11.24 3.18 0.80
C LEU A 49 9.91 3.93 0.88
N VAL A 50 9.73 4.73 1.92
CA VAL A 50 8.55 5.58 2.10
C VAL A 50 8.70 6.86 1.26
N LYS A 51 7.82 7.06 0.27
CA LYS A 51 7.80 8.26 -0.58
C LYS A 51 6.93 9.37 -0.01
N ALA A 52 5.76 9.01 0.51
CA ALA A 52 4.83 9.94 1.12
C ALA A 52 4.11 9.26 2.28
N PHE A 53 3.89 10.00 3.36
CA PHE A 53 3.13 9.53 4.49
C PHE A 53 2.42 10.71 5.16
N GLY A 54 1.12 10.60 5.40
CA GLY A 54 0.35 11.71 5.95
C GLY A 54 -1.13 11.40 6.10
N PHE A 55 -1.89 12.37 6.60
CA PHE A 55 -3.35 12.26 6.70
C PHE A 55 -4.00 12.35 5.31
N VAL A 56 -5.05 11.57 5.10
CA VAL A 56 -5.83 11.61 3.85
C VAL A 56 -6.70 12.87 3.81
N ASP A 57 -7.30 13.22 4.94
CA ASP A 57 -8.16 14.38 5.13
C ASP A 57 -7.69 15.19 6.34
N THR A 58 -7.77 16.53 6.24
CA THR A 58 -7.36 17.43 7.34
C THR A 58 -8.26 17.37 8.57
N ASN A 59 -9.47 16.83 8.43
CA ASN A 59 -10.45 16.70 9.49
C ASN A 59 -10.51 15.29 10.10
N ASP A 60 -9.84 14.31 9.49
CA ASP A 60 -9.86 12.91 9.93
C ASP A 60 -8.45 12.40 10.25
N PHE A 61 -8.03 12.63 11.50
CA PHE A 61 -6.74 12.18 12.01
C PHE A 61 -6.64 10.65 12.20
N ARG A 62 -7.69 9.89 11.88
CA ARG A 62 -7.68 8.42 11.92
C ARG A 62 -7.31 7.82 10.57
N ARG A 63 -7.40 8.59 9.49
CA ARG A 63 -7.11 8.11 8.13
C ARG A 63 -5.76 8.62 7.65
N ILE A 64 -4.88 7.69 7.35
CA ILE A 64 -3.53 7.97 6.86
C ILE A 64 -3.31 7.30 5.51
N GLY A 65 -2.69 8.03 4.61
CA GLY A 65 -2.20 7.55 3.33
C GLY A 65 -0.71 7.31 3.41
N ILE A 66 -0.25 6.16 2.93
CA ILE A 66 1.17 5.82 2.82
C ILE A 66 1.48 5.39 1.39
N GLU A 67 2.48 6.03 0.79
CA GLU A 67 3.09 5.61 -0.46
C GLU A 67 4.45 4.98 -0.17
N VAL A 68 4.60 3.71 -0.53
CA VAL A 68 5.85 2.96 -0.38
C VAL A 68 6.32 2.41 -1.71
N ILE A 69 7.63 2.25 -1.84
CA ILE A 69 8.26 1.45 -2.89
C ILE A 69 8.88 0.25 -2.21
N GLY A 70 8.36 -0.92 -2.56
CA GLY A 70 8.68 -2.19 -1.93
C GLY A 70 8.11 -2.39 -0.53
N GLY A 71 8.57 -3.45 0.11
CA GLY A 71 8.03 -3.93 1.38
C GLY A 71 6.78 -4.80 1.26
N LYS A 72 6.62 -5.70 2.23
CA LYS A 72 5.40 -6.50 2.35
C LYS A 72 4.33 -5.74 3.14
N PRO A 73 3.04 -5.88 2.78
CA PRO A 73 1.94 -5.35 3.60
C PRO A 73 2.00 -5.79 5.06
N THR A 74 2.48 -7.02 5.32
CA THR A 74 2.68 -7.56 6.67
C THR A 74 3.73 -6.81 7.47
N GLU A 75 4.84 -6.39 6.86
CA GLU A 75 5.89 -5.61 7.54
C GLU A 75 5.35 -4.24 7.96
N ILE A 76 4.59 -3.58 7.07
CA ILE A 76 3.94 -2.31 7.38
C ILE A 76 2.98 -2.48 8.57
N ALA A 77 2.09 -3.48 8.52
CA ALA A 77 1.15 -3.76 9.59
C ALA A 77 1.83 -4.07 10.93
N GLN A 78 2.98 -4.77 10.90
CA GLN A 78 3.78 -5.05 12.10
C GLN A 78 4.33 -3.79 12.76
N VAL A 79 4.73 -2.77 12.00
CA VAL A 79 5.20 -1.50 12.58
C VAL A 79 4.10 -0.82 13.39
N PHE A 80 2.86 -0.80 12.88
CA PHE A 80 1.72 -0.26 13.64
C PHE A 80 1.41 -1.09 14.88
N TYR A 81 1.42 -2.42 14.74
CA TYR A 81 1.20 -3.34 15.86
C TYR A 81 2.23 -3.16 16.98
N ASN A 82 3.52 -3.06 16.64
CA ASN A 82 4.61 -2.89 17.60
C ASN A 82 4.54 -1.56 18.35
N LYS A 83 3.96 -0.52 17.73
CA LYS A 83 3.70 0.77 18.38
C LYS A 83 2.43 0.74 19.27
N GLY A 84 1.65 -0.34 19.23
CA GLY A 84 0.39 -0.47 19.96
C GLY A 84 -0.78 0.25 19.29
N ILE A 85 -0.66 0.61 18.00
CA ILE A 85 -1.73 1.25 17.24
C ILE A 85 -2.59 0.18 16.59
N LYS A 86 -3.86 0.13 16.96
CA LYS A 86 -4.81 -0.80 16.37
C LYS A 86 -5.34 -0.29 15.04
N LEU A 87 -5.14 -1.10 14.00
CA LEU A 87 -5.65 -0.85 12.66
C LEU A 87 -7.10 -1.36 12.54
N VAL A 88 -8.01 -0.49 12.10
CA VAL A 88 -9.40 -0.82 11.78
C VAL A 88 -9.53 -1.24 10.32
N LYS A 89 -8.82 -0.53 9.42
CA LYS A 89 -8.74 -0.88 8.01
C LYS A 89 -7.32 -0.73 7.49
N PHE A 90 -6.95 -1.61 6.58
CA PHE A 90 -5.71 -1.55 5.83
C PHE A 90 -6.03 -1.91 4.38
N ASP A 91 -6.01 -0.93 3.49
CA ASP A 91 -6.51 -1.10 2.13
C ASP A 91 -5.50 -0.60 1.10
N CYS A 92 -5.17 -1.44 0.12
CA CYS A 92 -4.27 -1.09 -0.97
C CYS A 92 -5.06 -0.40 -2.08
N THR A 93 -4.91 0.92 -2.20
CA THR A 93 -5.64 1.75 -3.18
C THR A 93 -4.97 1.73 -4.56
N PHE A 94 -3.66 1.54 -4.60
CA PHE A 94 -2.86 1.47 -5.81
C PHE A 94 -1.75 0.43 -5.68
N PHE A 95 -1.55 -0.36 -6.73
CA PHE A 95 -0.50 -1.36 -6.82
C PHE A 95 0.10 -1.39 -8.21
N SER A 96 1.35 -0.92 -8.34
CA SER A 96 2.17 -0.95 -9.57
C SER A 96 1.40 -0.63 -10.87
N GLY A 97 0.66 0.48 -10.88
CA GLY A 97 -0.11 0.94 -12.05
C GLY A 97 -1.60 0.57 -12.04
N LEU A 98 -2.02 -0.32 -11.15
CA LEU A 98 -3.42 -0.69 -10.98
C LEU A 98 -4.07 0.14 -9.89
N THR A 99 -5.31 0.57 -10.12
CA THR A 99 -6.14 1.27 -9.13
C THR A 99 -7.48 0.58 -8.92
N LYS A 100 -8.00 0.64 -7.70
CA LYS A 100 -9.31 0.08 -7.34
C LYS A 100 -10.51 1.03 -7.55
N LYS A 101 -10.31 2.21 -8.15
CA LYS A 101 -11.30 3.31 -8.21
C LYS A 101 -12.70 2.88 -8.70
N ASP A 102 -12.76 1.93 -9.64
CA ASP A 102 -14.02 1.47 -10.26
C ASP A 102 -14.47 0.09 -9.80
N LEU A 103 -13.92 -0.43 -8.69
CA LEU A 103 -14.19 -1.78 -8.20
C LEU A 103 -14.84 -1.76 -6.82
N LYS A 104 -16.07 -2.29 -6.72
CA LYS A 104 -16.76 -2.46 -5.43
C LYS A 104 -16.08 -3.53 -4.59
N ARG A 105 -16.22 -3.44 -3.27
CA ARG A 105 -15.70 -4.45 -2.34
C ARG A 105 -16.23 -5.84 -2.69
N GLY A 106 -15.32 -6.82 -2.79
CA GLY A 106 -15.64 -8.21 -3.11
C GLY A 106 -15.82 -8.52 -4.60
N TRP A 107 -15.72 -7.50 -5.47
CA TRP A 107 -15.81 -7.71 -6.91
C TRP A 107 -14.41 -7.83 -7.51
N SER A 108 -14.31 -8.57 -8.61
CA SER A 108 -13.11 -8.66 -9.44
C SER A 108 -13.46 -8.35 -10.89
N ARG A 109 -12.50 -7.82 -11.63
CA ARG A 109 -12.63 -7.65 -13.08
C ARG A 109 -11.36 -8.11 -13.77
N PHE A 110 -11.48 -8.40 -15.06
CA PHE A 110 -10.30 -8.54 -15.91
C PHE A 110 -9.61 -7.19 -16.10
N LEU A 111 -8.29 -7.25 -16.27
CA LEU A 111 -7.49 -6.10 -16.63
C LEU A 111 -7.77 -5.71 -18.07
N THR A 112 -7.72 -4.41 -18.34
CA THR A 112 -7.73 -3.91 -19.71
C THR A 112 -6.40 -4.24 -20.40
N GLU A 113 -6.37 -4.21 -21.73
CA GLU A 113 -5.13 -4.42 -22.48
C GLU A 113 -4.03 -3.44 -22.07
N LYS A 114 -4.40 -2.16 -21.84
CA LYS A 114 -3.46 -1.12 -21.38
C LYS A 114 -2.84 -1.45 -20.03
N GLU A 115 -3.66 -1.88 -19.06
CA GLU A 115 -3.17 -2.29 -17.74
C GLU A 115 -2.27 -3.53 -17.83
N THR A 116 -2.62 -4.48 -18.69
CA THR A 116 -1.82 -5.69 -18.91
C THR A 116 -0.45 -5.36 -19.52
N ILE A 117 -0.42 -4.50 -20.54
CA ILE A 117 0.82 -4.00 -21.16
C ILE A 117 1.65 -3.25 -20.12
N PHE A 118 1.01 -2.41 -19.30
CA PHE A 118 1.69 -1.68 -18.23
C PHE A 118 2.40 -2.63 -17.26
N LEU A 119 1.69 -3.65 -16.75
CA LEU A 119 2.27 -4.65 -15.85
C LEU A 119 3.44 -5.42 -16.48
N LYS A 120 3.30 -5.81 -17.75
CA LYS A 120 4.33 -6.58 -18.45
C LYS A 120 5.59 -5.76 -18.71
N HIS A 121 5.45 -4.50 -19.10
CA HIS A 121 6.58 -3.73 -19.64
C HIS A 121 7.10 -2.60 -18.73
N PHE A 122 6.27 -2.03 -17.86
CA PHE A 122 6.58 -0.78 -17.14
C PHE A 122 6.54 -0.88 -15.61
N SER A 123 5.97 -1.97 -15.08
CA SER A 123 6.05 -2.33 -13.65
C SER A 123 7.37 -2.95 -13.25
#